data_AF-A0A7X6MXZ0-F1
#
_entry.id   AF-A0A7X6MXZ0-F1
#
_cell.length_a   1.000
_cell.length_b   1.000
_cell.length_c   1.000
_cell.angle_alpha   90.00
_cell.angle_beta   90.00
_cell.angle_gamma   90.00
#
_symmetry.space_group_name_H-M   'P 1'
#
loop_
_entity.id
_entity.type
_entity.pdbx_description
1 polymer ?
#
loop_
_entity_poly.entity_id
_entity_poly.type
_entity_poly.pdbx_seq_one_letter_code
_entity_poly.pdbx_strand_id
1 'polypeptide(L)'
;MKKLSSLALMGLSLTACASSQEASQTVPAQTEQVAIGIDWSKAGPDAKKYQMNFTDVEQAVADGAVFYDVRSKEEYDSGNFGITESFPLTDMEAGKLPDLPKDTPIYVHCLKGIRSAQAAKILRDAGFTTVYDMGGLEHVEAIGGVISP
;
A
#
# COMPACT_ATOMS: atom_id res chain seq x y z
N MET A 1 -11.75 53.66 -25.33
CA MET A 1 -12.91 54.31 -24.68
C MET A 1 -13.21 53.51 -23.41
N LYS A 2 -12.71 53.94 -22.24
CA LYS A 2 -13.49 54.41 -21.06
C LYS A 2 -14.66 53.44 -20.77
N LYS A 3 -14.71 52.74 -19.62
CA LYS A 3 -14.93 53.32 -18.29
C LYS A 3 -14.33 52.47 -17.15
N LEU A 4 -13.58 53.14 -16.29
CA LEU A 4 -13.30 52.77 -14.88
C LEU A 4 -14.36 53.43 -14.00
N SER A 5 -14.91 52.70 -13.04
CA SER A 5 -15.57 53.18 -11.81
C SER A 5 -16.01 51.93 -11.03
N SER A 6 -15.95 51.79 -9.71
CA SER A 6 -15.80 52.78 -8.65
C SER A 6 -15.25 52.09 -7.39
N LEU A 7 -14.56 52.92 -6.62
CA LEU A 7 -14.01 52.74 -5.28
C LEU A 7 -15.15 52.67 -4.23
N ALA A 8 -15.04 51.80 -3.22
CA ALA A 8 -15.75 51.91 -1.93
C ALA A 8 -14.96 51.07 -0.89
N LEU A 9 -14.13 51.69 -0.05
CA LEU A 9 -14.39 52.31 1.26
C LEU A 9 -14.24 51.31 2.44
N MET A 10 -13.22 51.59 3.25
CA MET A 10 -12.88 50.95 4.53
C MET A 10 -14.08 50.92 5.49
N GLY A 11 -14.27 49.77 6.14
CA GLY A 11 -15.09 49.61 7.33
C GLY A 11 -14.32 48.85 8.39
N LEU A 12 -13.74 49.59 9.34
CA LEU A 12 -13.10 49.09 10.55
C LEU A 12 -14.21 48.84 11.59
N SER A 13 -14.34 47.62 12.12
CA SER A 13 -15.11 47.39 13.34
C SER A 13 -14.28 46.57 14.33
N LEU A 14 -14.07 47.19 15.50
CA LEU A 14 -13.53 46.62 16.73
C LEU A 14 -14.69 46.00 17.52
N THR A 15 -14.46 44.90 18.26
CA THR A 15 -14.78 44.70 19.69
C THR A 15 -15.09 43.24 20.06
N ALA A 16 -14.14 42.66 20.80
CA ALA A 16 -14.19 41.84 22.02
C ALA A 16 -15.21 40.70 22.28
N CYS A 17 -14.62 39.53 22.58
CA CYS A 17 -14.91 38.44 23.54
C CYS A 17 -16.33 38.15 24.06
N ALA A 18 -16.77 36.88 23.89
CA ALA A 18 -17.47 36.10 24.91
C ALA A 18 -17.28 34.59 24.68
N SER A 19 -16.90 33.87 25.74
CA SER A 19 -16.84 32.42 25.81
C SER A 19 -18.25 31.81 25.90
N SER A 20 -18.50 30.71 25.20
CA SER A 20 -19.54 29.73 25.55
C SER A 20 -19.16 28.38 24.96
N GLN A 21 -18.98 27.39 25.83
CA GLN A 21 -18.85 25.97 25.51
C GLN A 21 -20.23 25.32 25.31
N GLU A 22 -20.19 24.10 24.76
CA GLU A 22 -21.25 23.07 24.60
C GLU A 22 -22.14 23.24 23.35
N ALA A 23 -22.36 22.24 22.49
CA ALA A 23 -22.28 20.79 22.64
C ALA A 23 -21.81 20.16 21.29
N SER A 24 -20.85 19.24 21.33
CA SER A 24 -21.10 17.79 21.23
C SER A 24 -21.71 17.36 19.90
N GLN A 25 -20.86 17.21 18.88
CA GLN A 25 -21.00 16.12 17.91
C GLN A 25 -19.63 15.47 17.74
N THR A 26 -19.54 14.27 18.28
CA THR A 26 -18.44 13.33 18.18
C THR A 26 -18.16 13.04 16.72
N VAL A 27 -17.14 13.71 16.17
CA VAL A 27 -16.39 13.15 15.04
C VAL A 27 -15.61 11.98 15.64
N PRO A 28 -15.92 10.71 15.29
CA PRO A 28 -15.10 9.62 15.75
C PRO A 28 -13.69 9.87 15.21
N ALA A 29 -12.77 9.82 16.16
CA ALA A 29 -11.38 10.14 16.00
C ALA A 29 -10.78 9.48 14.76
N GLN A 30 -9.93 10.28 14.13
CA GLN A 30 -8.93 9.89 13.18
C GLN A 30 -8.45 8.48 13.45
N THR A 31 -8.52 7.63 12.43
CA THR A 31 -7.76 6.37 12.37
C THR A 31 -6.28 6.69 12.28
N GLU A 32 -5.74 7.19 13.38
CA GLU A 32 -4.36 7.06 13.79
C GLU A 32 -4.18 5.58 14.20
N GLN A 33 -4.31 4.68 13.21
CA GLN A 33 -4.23 3.25 13.42
C GLN A 33 -2.76 2.84 13.32
N VAL A 34 -2.12 2.92 14.48
CA VAL A 34 -0.90 2.20 14.90
C VAL A 34 0.32 2.41 13.99
N ALA A 35 1.04 3.51 14.24
CA ALA A 35 2.48 3.54 14.01
C ALA A 35 3.16 2.56 14.98
N ILE A 36 3.01 1.25 14.75
CA ILE A 36 3.94 0.25 15.27
C ILE A 36 5.29 0.68 14.68
N GLY A 37 6.30 0.90 15.51
CA GLY A 37 7.62 1.26 15.01
C GLY A 37 8.13 0.14 14.09
N ILE A 38 7.94 0.30 12.78
CA ILE A 38 8.40 -0.66 11.78
C ILE A 38 9.92 -0.67 11.85
N ASP A 39 10.48 -1.85 12.10
CA ASP A 39 11.91 -2.07 11.99
C ASP A 39 12.26 -2.22 10.50
N TRP A 40 12.52 -1.08 9.85
CA TRP A 40 12.86 -1.02 8.42
C TRP A 40 14.14 -1.80 8.07
N SER A 41 14.94 -2.24 9.06
CA SER A 41 16.06 -3.14 8.80
C SER A 41 15.61 -4.56 8.42
N LYS A 42 14.38 -4.94 8.79
CA LYS A 42 13.77 -6.25 8.53
C LYS A 42 12.75 -6.24 7.39
N ALA A 43 12.33 -5.07 6.91
CA ALA A 43 11.40 -4.96 5.80
C ALA A 43 12.00 -5.47 4.48
N GLY A 44 11.13 -5.91 3.56
CA GLY A 44 11.50 -6.36 2.22
C GLY A 44 12.17 -5.26 1.40
N PRO A 45 12.85 -5.59 0.29
CA PRO A 45 13.68 -4.63 -0.43
C PRO A 45 12.89 -3.41 -0.92
N ASP A 46 11.73 -3.63 -1.56
CA ASP A 46 10.91 -2.52 -2.03
C ASP A 46 10.08 -1.90 -0.90
N ALA A 47 9.55 -2.69 0.04
CA ALA A 47 8.86 -2.17 1.22
C ALA A 47 9.74 -1.19 2.04
N LYS A 48 11.01 -1.55 2.25
CA LYS A 48 12.03 -0.70 2.89
C LYS A 48 12.34 0.54 2.07
N LYS A 49 12.53 0.38 0.75
CA LYS A 49 12.87 1.48 -0.15
C LYS A 49 11.79 2.55 -0.20
N TYR A 50 10.53 2.14 -0.22
CA TYR A 50 9.38 3.02 -0.36
C TYR A 50 8.65 3.30 0.96
N GLN A 51 9.14 2.75 2.08
CA GLN A 51 8.53 2.86 3.40
C GLN A 51 7.05 2.44 3.42
N MET A 52 6.73 1.31 2.79
CA MET A 52 5.37 0.76 2.75
C MET A 52 5.05 0.03 4.04
N ASN A 53 3.92 0.36 4.66
CA ASN A 53 3.31 -0.49 5.69
C ASN A 53 2.30 -1.48 5.05
N PHE A 54 1.90 -2.52 5.77
CA PHE A 54 1.01 -3.54 5.24
C PHE A 54 -0.40 -3.00 4.93
N THR A 55 -0.90 -2.05 5.71
CA THR A 55 -2.21 -1.41 5.48
C THR A 55 -2.26 -0.59 4.20
N ASP A 56 -1.16 0.04 3.79
CA ASP A 56 -1.04 0.70 2.49
C ASP A 56 -1.16 -0.33 1.35
N VAL A 57 -0.58 -1.53 1.54
CA VAL A 57 -0.67 -2.63 0.56
C VAL A 57 -2.09 -3.21 0.51
N GLU A 58 -2.74 -3.38 1.67
CA GLU A 58 -4.16 -3.77 1.75
C GLU A 58 -5.05 -2.80 0.98
N GLN A 59 -4.85 -1.49 1.18
CA GLN A 59 -5.59 -0.46 0.46
C GLN A 59 -5.29 -0.48 -1.04
N ALA A 60 -4.02 -0.64 -1.44
CA ALA A 60 -3.66 -0.74 -2.85
C ALA A 60 -4.33 -1.95 -3.53
N VAL A 61 -4.40 -3.10 -2.85
CA VAL A 61 -5.11 -4.29 -3.35
C VAL A 61 -6.61 -4.03 -3.47
N ALA A 62 -7.21 -3.36 -2.49
CA ALA A 62 -8.62 -2.94 -2.55
C ALA A 62 -8.91 -1.99 -3.74
N ASP A 63 -7.93 -1.18 -4.13
CA ASP A 63 -8.00 -0.24 -5.26
C ASP A 63 -7.62 -0.86 -6.62
N GLY A 64 -7.35 -2.17 -6.67
CA GLY A 64 -7.13 -2.92 -7.90
C GLY A 64 -5.68 -3.32 -8.18
N ALA A 65 -4.75 -3.14 -7.23
CA ALA A 65 -3.47 -3.83 -7.27
C ALA A 65 -3.65 -5.32 -6.99
N VAL A 66 -2.60 -6.10 -7.27
CA VAL A 66 -2.56 -7.54 -6.92
C VAL A 66 -1.34 -7.85 -6.07
N PHE A 67 -1.51 -8.77 -5.12
CA PHE A 67 -0.40 -9.25 -4.30
C PHE A 67 -0.27 -10.77 -4.46
N TYR A 68 0.77 -11.22 -5.15
CA TYR A 68 1.02 -12.63 -5.38
C TYR A 68 1.93 -13.26 -4.33
N ASP A 69 1.48 -14.38 -3.78
CA ASP A 69 2.34 -15.35 -3.12
C ASP A 69 2.90 -16.30 -4.18
N VAL A 70 4.21 -16.23 -4.39
CA VAL A 70 4.90 -17.03 -5.42
C VAL A 70 5.50 -18.34 -4.86
N ARG A 71 5.11 -18.73 -3.64
CA ARG A 71 5.42 -20.05 -3.07
C ARG A 71 4.67 -21.18 -3.78
N SER A 72 4.92 -22.43 -3.38
CA SER A 72 4.10 -23.55 -3.87
C SER A 72 2.64 -23.40 -3.40
N LYS A 73 1.73 -24.07 -4.10
CA LYS A 73 0.30 -24.07 -3.74
C LYS A 73 0.09 -24.62 -2.33
N GLU A 74 0.84 -25.66 -1.95
CA GLU A 74 0.78 -26.28 -0.63
C GLU A 74 1.28 -25.33 0.47
N GLU A 75 2.34 -24.56 0.22
CA GLU A 75 2.83 -23.54 1.16
C GLU A 75 1.80 -22.42 1.36
N TYR A 76 1.15 -21.97 0.28
CA TYR A 76 0.09 -20.95 0.33
C TYR A 76 -1.15 -21.45 1.10
N ASP A 77 -1.56 -22.69 0.86
CA ASP A 77 -2.71 -23.33 1.52
C ASP A 77 -2.45 -23.64 2.99
N SER A 78 -1.19 -23.68 3.43
CA SER A 78 -0.82 -23.82 4.85
C SER A 78 -0.91 -22.52 5.65
N GLY A 79 -1.05 -21.39 4.94
CA GLY A 79 -1.26 -20.07 5.49
C GLY A 79 -0.65 -18.97 4.64
N ASN A 80 -1.34 -17.84 4.56
CA ASN A 80 -1.01 -16.69 3.72
C ASN A 80 -1.46 -15.37 4.37
N PHE A 81 -1.23 -14.23 3.71
CA PHE A 81 -1.54 -12.90 4.27
C PHE A 81 -2.98 -12.41 4.04
N GLY A 82 -3.90 -13.29 3.62
CA GLY A 82 -5.33 -13.02 3.45
C GLY A 82 -5.67 -12.19 2.20
N ILE A 83 -4.88 -11.16 1.88
CA ILE A 83 -5.02 -10.33 0.68
C ILE A 83 -4.25 -10.86 -0.53
N THR A 84 -3.52 -11.98 -0.36
CA THR A 84 -2.65 -12.52 -1.41
C THR A 84 -3.36 -13.56 -2.27
N GLU A 85 -3.01 -13.60 -3.55
CA GLU A 85 -3.40 -14.63 -4.50
C GLU A 85 -2.23 -15.61 -4.74
N SER A 86 -2.52 -16.90 -4.88
CA SER A 86 -1.50 -17.88 -5.24
C SER A 86 -1.13 -17.75 -6.72
N PHE A 87 0.13 -17.43 -7.01
CA PHE A 87 0.68 -17.48 -8.36
C PHE A 87 2.12 -18.01 -8.32
N PRO A 88 2.31 -19.34 -8.23
CA PRO A 88 3.61 -19.96 -7.98
C PRO A 88 4.67 -19.53 -8.99
N LEU A 89 5.92 -19.34 -8.52
CA LEU A 89 7.04 -19.01 -9.41
C LEU A 89 7.19 -20.02 -10.54
N THR A 90 6.93 -21.31 -10.28
CA THR A 90 7.02 -22.38 -11.29
C THR A 90 6.06 -22.16 -12.47
N ASP A 91 4.90 -21.55 -12.23
CA ASP A 91 3.96 -21.19 -13.29
C ASP A 91 4.51 -20.02 -14.13
N MET A 92 5.11 -19.02 -13.48
CA MET A 92 5.81 -17.91 -14.16
C MET A 92 6.97 -18.41 -15.04
N GLU A 93 7.79 -19.32 -14.50
CA GLU A 93 8.92 -19.93 -15.23
C GLU A 93 8.45 -20.78 -16.42
N ALA A 94 7.26 -21.37 -16.34
CA ALA A 94 6.60 -22.05 -17.45
C ALA A 94 6.00 -21.09 -18.49
N GLY A 95 6.13 -19.79 -18.31
CA GLY A 95 5.65 -18.75 -19.23
C GLY A 95 4.22 -18.29 -18.97
N LYS A 96 3.58 -18.73 -17.89
CA LYS A 96 2.27 -18.18 -17.49
C LYS A 96 2.48 -16.82 -16.85
N LEU A 97 1.77 -15.82 -17.34
CA LEU A 97 1.81 -14.46 -16.80
C LEU A 97 0.42 -14.05 -16.32
N PRO A 98 0.32 -13.14 -15.35
CA PRO A 98 -0.96 -12.55 -14.97
C PRO A 98 -1.67 -11.94 -16.18
N ASP A 99 -2.97 -12.20 -16.30
CA ASP A 99 -3.82 -11.55 -17.31
C ASP A 99 -4.31 -10.21 -16.76
N LEU A 100 -3.41 -9.22 -16.74
CA LEU A 100 -3.62 -7.89 -16.17
C LEU A 100 -3.11 -6.80 -17.11
N PRO A 101 -3.70 -5.59 -17.05
CA PRO A 101 -3.08 -4.39 -17.62
C PRO A 101 -1.64 -4.24 -17.12
N LYS A 102 -0.71 -3.85 -18.02
CA LYS A 102 0.73 -3.81 -17.72
C LYS A 102 1.12 -2.74 -16.69
N ASP A 103 0.25 -1.78 -16.45
CA ASP A 103 0.36 -0.72 -15.46
C ASP A 103 -0.28 -1.06 -14.10
N THR A 104 -0.93 -2.22 -13.97
CA THR A 104 -1.45 -2.71 -12.69
C THR A 104 -0.29 -2.89 -11.70
N PRO A 105 -0.37 -2.30 -10.49
CA PRO A 105 0.63 -2.56 -9.46
C PRO A 105 0.60 -4.02 -9.01
N ILE A 106 1.78 -4.66 -9.04
CA ILE A 106 1.95 -6.05 -8.62
C ILE A 106 2.93 -6.10 -7.46
N TYR A 107 2.48 -6.64 -6.34
CA TYR A 107 3.33 -7.01 -5.21
C TYR A 107 3.62 -8.50 -5.28
N VAL A 108 4.83 -8.92 -4.93
CA VAL A 108 5.20 -10.34 -4.83
C VAL A 108 5.93 -10.64 -3.53
N HIS A 109 5.62 -11.76 -2.91
CA HIS A 109 6.40 -12.29 -1.79
C HIS A 109 6.58 -13.80 -1.91
N CYS A 110 7.52 -14.35 -1.16
CA CYS A 110 7.65 -15.79 -0.98
C CYS A 110 8.06 -16.16 0.45
N LEU A 111 8.79 -17.27 0.63
CA LEU A 111 9.25 -17.72 1.94
C LEU A 111 10.42 -16.87 2.48
N LYS A 112 11.50 -16.70 1.71
CA LYS A 112 12.75 -16.02 2.13
C LYS A 112 13.25 -14.94 1.16
N GLY A 113 12.43 -14.53 0.19
CA GLY A 113 12.75 -13.47 -0.78
C GLY A 113 13.42 -13.91 -2.09
N ILE A 114 13.97 -15.13 -2.18
CA ILE A 114 14.66 -15.59 -3.39
C ILE A 114 13.70 -15.73 -4.58
N ARG A 115 12.58 -16.43 -4.37
CA ARG A 115 11.58 -16.67 -5.42
C ARG A 115 10.85 -15.38 -5.82
N SER A 116 10.62 -14.47 -4.87
CA SER A 116 9.95 -13.19 -5.16
C SER A 116 10.84 -12.26 -5.97
N ALA A 117 12.15 -12.24 -5.73
CA ALA A 117 13.10 -11.52 -6.57
C ALA A 117 13.10 -12.06 -8.02
N GLN A 118 13.04 -13.39 -8.19
CA GLN A 118 12.92 -14.02 -9.51
C GLN A 118 11.59 -13.69 -10.19
N ALA A 119 10.46 -13.80 -9.47
CA ALA A 119 9.14 -13.43 -9.97
C ALA A 119 9.09 -11.96 -10.40
N ALA A 120 9.59 -11.05 -9.57
CA ALA A 120 9.64 -9.62 -9.88
C ALA A 120 10.44 -9.36 -11.16
N LYS A 121 11.56 -10.07 -11.36
CA LYS A 121 12.34 -9.99 -12.60
C LYS A 121 11.53 -10.48 -13.81
N ILE A 122 10.90 -11.65 -13.73
CA ILE A 122 10.09 -12.22 -14.82
C ILE A 122 8.96 -11.25 -15.22
N LEU A 123 8.25 -10.69 -14.23
CA LEU A 123 7.16 -9.74 -14.48
C LEU A 123 7.66 -8.45 -15.14
N ARG A 124 8.76 -7.87 -14.65
CA ARG A 124 9.37 -6.68 -15.26
C ARG A 124 9.83 -6.96 -16.69
N ASP A 125 10.48 -8.10 -16.94
CA ASP A 125 10.90 -8.51 -18.28
C ASP A 125 9.71 -8.74 -19.23
N ALA A 126 8.56 -9.15 -18.67
CA ALA A 126 7.29 -9.30 -19.39
C ALA A 126 6.51 -7.97 -19.57
N GLY A 127 7.12 -6.83 -19.23
CA GLY A 127 6.59 -5.49 -19.49
C GLY A 127 5.65 -4.93 -18.43
N PHE A 128 5.51 -5.58 -17.26
CA PHE A 128 4.80 -4.98 -16.14
C PHE A 128 5.62 -3.82 -15.57
N THR A 129 5.03 -2.64 -15.46
CA THR A 129 5.76 -1.40 -15.16
C THR A 129 5.89 -1.13 -13.67
N THR A 130 4.95 -1.64 -12.87
CA THR A 130 4.88 -1.42 -11.42
C THR A 130 4.92 -2.76 -10.70
N VAL A 131 6.12 -3.20 -10.30
CA VAL A 131 6.33 -4.49 -9.62
C VAL A 131 7.18 -4.29 -8.37
N TYR A 132 6.67 -4.71 -7.22
CA TYR A 132 7.30 -4.57 -5.90
C TYR A 132 7.67 -5.95 -5.32
N ASP A 133 8.95 -6.15 -5.01
CA ASP A 133 9.42 -7.31 -4.27
C ASP A 133 9.33 -7.06 -2.76
N MET A 134 8.38 -7.74 -2.12
CA MET A 134 8.12 -7.66 -0.68
C MET A 134 8.99 -8.63 0.12
N GLY A 135 9.76 -9.50 -0.55
CA GLY A 135 10.70 -10.42 0.08
C GLY A 135 10.06 -11.70 0.65
N GLY A 136 10.48 -12.09 1.86
CA GLY A 136 10.01 -13.30 2.54
C GLY A 136 8.85 -13.05 3.50
N LEU A 137 8.36 -14.10 4.16
CA LEU A 137 7.29 -14.00 5.16
C LEU A 137 7.65 -13.01 6.28
N GLU A 138 8.82 -13.18 6.89
CA GLU A 138 9.31 -12.33 7.99
C GLU A 138 9.41 -10.84 7.58
N HIS A 139 9.67 -10.57 6.29
CA HIS A 139 9.75 -9.21 5.77
C HIS A 139 8.38 -8.55 5.67
N VAL A 140 7.36 -9.32 5.27
CA VAL A 140 5.97 -8.85 5.18
C VAL A 140 5.37 -8.73 6.59
N GLU A 141 5.69 -9.66 7.49
CA GLU A 141 5.33 -9.54 8.92
C GLU A 141 5.94 -8.30 9.56
N ALA A 142 7.19 -7.97 9.23
CA ALA A 142 7.87 -6.79 9.76
C ALA A 142 7.17 -5.46 9.41
N ILE A 143 6.40 -5.42 8.31
CA ILE A 143 5.62 -4.23 7.90
C ILE A 143 4.16 -4.30 8.35
N GLY A 144 3.76 -5.32 9.12
CA GLY A 144 2.43 -5.45 9.72
C GLY A 144 1.55 -6.56 9.13
N GLY A 145 2.07 -7.36 8.19
CA GLY A 145 1.33 -8.50 7.66
C GLY A 145 1.14 -9.60 8.70
N VAL A 146 -0.03 -10.25 8.70
CA VAL A 146 -0.33 -11.38 9.60
C VAL A 146 -0.70 -12.60 8.78
N ILE A 147 0.02 -13.70 9.01
CA ILE A 147 -0.28 -14.98 8.35
C ILE A 147 -1.52 -15.61 8.99
N SER A 148 -2.47 -15.98 8.14
CA SER A 148 -3.70 -16.67 8.49
C SER A 148 -3.73 -18.03 7.78
N PRO A 149 -4.17 -19.12 8.45
CA PRO A 149 -4.33 -20.44 7.82
C PRO A 149 -5.47 -20.48 6.80
#